data_AF-A0A356MJ48-F1
#
_entry.id   AF-A0A356MJ48-F1
#
_cell.length_a   1.000
_cell.length_b   1.000
_cell.length_c   1.000
_cell.angle_alpha   90.00
_cell.angle_beta   90.00
_cell.angle_gamma   90.00
#
_symmetry.space_group_name_H-M   'P 1'
#
loop_
_entity.id
_entity.type
_entity.pdbx_description
1 polymer ?
#
loop_
_entity_poly.entity_id
_entity_poly.type
_entity_poly.pdbx_seq_one_letter_code
_entity_poly.pdbx_strand_id
1 'polypeptide(L)'
;MAASYKYSDVIRALELSGFELIKNNGGSHQAYYNKYTGLKQMVPRHSNGTVAGGTAECALDSAVLSAYILNINIGTEKSGLPQPIVEYIRKQHAHIKQDPMSMVPKEVRTACGLDTPEEVKEYIKDKIRTARRQYEQDMGNGR
;
A
#
# COMPACT_ATOMS: atom_id res chain seq x y z
N MET A 1 24.74 4.95 -4.77
CA MET A 1 24.32 3.61 -4.32
C MET A 1 22.81 3.54 -4.40
N ALA A 2 22.24 2.54 -5.07
CA ALA A 2 20.80 2.31 -4.96
C ALA A 2 20.49 1.93 -3.50
N ALA A 3 19.52 2.59 -2.88
CA ALA A 3 19.07 2.20 -1.54
C ALA A 3 18.62 0.73 -1.58
N SER A 4 18.91 -0.04 -0.55
CA SER A 4 18.36 -1.38 -0.37
C SER A 4 17.63 -1.41 0.97
N TYR A 5 16.47 -2.04 0.98
CA TYR A 5 15.62 -2.15 2.17
C TYR A 5 15.65 -3.57 2.68
N LYS A 6 15.50 -3.76 3.99
CA LYS A 6 15.28 -5.10 4.53
C LYS A 6 13.90 -5.59 4.13
N TYR A 7 13.84 -6.83 3.67
CA TYR A 7 12.60 -7.49 3.29
C TYR A 7 11.57 -7.47 4.43
N SER A 8 11.99 -7.79 5.66
CA SER A 8 11.13 -7.78 6.85
C SER A 8 10.39 -6.47 7.04
N ASP A 9 11.05 -5.34 6.78
CA ASP A 9 10.54 -4.03 7.09
C ASP A 9 9.53 -3.58 6.02
N VAL A 10 9.77 -3.96 4.75
CA VAL A 10 8.83 -3.77 3.64
C VAL A 10 7.57 -4.61 3.84
N ILE A 11 7.72 -5.88 4.21
CA ILE A 11 6.58 -6.75 4.50
C ILE A 11 5.79 -6.23 5.69
N ARG A 12 6.46 -5.78 6.75
CA ARG A 12 5.79 -5.21 7.91
C ARG A 12 4.92 -4.00 7.53
N ALA A 13 5.40 -3.13 6.64
CA ALA A 13 4.61 -2.00 6.14
C ALA A 13 3.36 -2.46 5.36
N LEU A 14 3.50 -3.48 4.50
CA LEU A 14 2.36 -4.08 3.79
C LEU A 14 1.33 -4.69 4.76
N GLU A 15 1.78 -5.49 5.72
CA GLU A 15 0.91 -6.12 6.73
C GLU A 15 0.16 -5.08 7.57
N LEU A 16 0.86 -4.04 8.03
CA LEU A 16 0.24 -2.92 8.76
C LEU A 16 -0.80 -2.18 7.92
N SER A 17 -0.74 -2.31 6.60
CA SER A 17 -1.67 -1.69 5.64
C SER A 17 -2.79 -2.65 5.19
N GLY A 18 -2.91 -3.81 5.85
CA GLY A 18 -3.97 -4.81 5.63
C GLY A 18 -3.70 -5.80 4.50
N PHE A 19 -2.47 -5.89 3.99
CA PHE A 19 -2.10 -6.94 3.06
C PHE A 19 -1.85 -8.27 3.80
N GLU A 20 -2.27 -9.36 3.16
CA GLU A 20 -2.05 -10.72 3.65
C GLU A 20 -1.28 -11.53 2.61
N LEU A 21 -0.44 -12.46 3.06
CA LEU A 21 0.29 -13.37 2.19
C LEU A 21 -0.68 -14.38 1.57
N ILE A 22 -0.79 -14.38 0.24
CA ILE A 22 -1.68 -15.31 -0.49
C ILE A 22 -0.94 -16.41 -1.26
N LYS A 23 0.34 -16.19 -1.59
CA LYS A 23 1.12 -17.19 -2.33
C LYS A 23 2.61 -17.04 -2.07
N ASN A 24 3.28 -18.17 -1.94
CA ASN A 24 4.74 -18.27 -1.97
C ASN A 24 5.15 -18.99 -3.28
N ASN A 25 5.78 -18.27 -4.21
CA ASN A 25 6.26 -18.84 -5.47
C ASN A 25 7.69 -19.38 -5.27
N GLY A 26 7.78 -20.64 -4.83
CA GLY A 26 9.04 -21.39 -4.80
C GLY A 26 10.17 -20.73 -4.00
N GLY A 27 9.84 -19.88 -3.01
CA GLY A 27 10.80 -19.22 -2.14
C GLY A 27 11.46 -17.96 -2.70
N SER A 28 11.31 -17.63 -3.99
CA SER A 28 11.95 -16.44 -4.60
C SER A 28 11.07 -15.20 -4.58
N HIS A 29 9.75 -15.37 -4.57
CA HIS A 29 8.78 -14.27 -4.53
C HIS A 29 7.60 -14.61 -3.63
N GLN A 30 7.13 -13.61 -2.90
CA GLN A 30 5.92 -13.69 -2.10
C GLN A 30 4.89 -12.71 -2.65
N ALA A 31 3.66 -13.19 -2.84
CA ALA A 31 2.55 -12.39 -3.32
C ALA A 31 1.63 -12.07 -2.14
N TYR A 32 1.38 -10.79 -1.97
CA TYR A 32 0.53 -10.21 -0.95
C TYR A 32 -0.71 -9.61 -1.60
N TYR A 33 -1.85 -9.75 -0.94
CA TYR A 33 -3.11 -9.23 -1.42
C TYR A 33 -3.86 -8.58 -0.28
N ASN A 34 -4.40 -7.41 -0.52
CA ASN A 34 -5.36 -6.80 0.37
C ASN A 34 -6.76 -7.04 -0.20
N LYS A 35 -7.52 -7.93 0.43
CA LYS A 35 -8.86 -8.33 -0.04
C LYS A 35 -9.87 -7.18 -0.03
N TYR A 36 -9.62 -6.14 0.74
CA TYR A 36 -10.51 -4.99 0.88
C TYR A 36 -10.26 -3.96 -0.20
N THR A 37 -8.99 -3.68 -0.51
CA THR A 37 -8.62 -2.69 -1.52
C THR A 37 -8.45 -3.29 -2.92
N GLY A 38 -8.36 -4.63 -3.02
CA GLY A 38 -8.08 -5.34 -4.27
C GLY A 38 -6.64 -5.22 -4.75
N LEU A 39 -5.77 -4.53 -3.98
CA LEU A 39 -4.38 -4.33 -4.34
C LEU A 39 -3.58 -5.63 -4.16
N LYS A 40 -2.71 -5.90 -5.12
CA LYS A 40 -1.80 -7.05 -5.11
C LYS A 40 -0.37 -6.57 -5.27
N GLN A 41 0.50 -7.02 -4.38
CA GLN A 41 1.92 -6.71 -4.44
C GLN A 41 2.74 -8.01 -4.49
N MET A 42 3.76 -8.03 -5.34
CA MET A 42 4.76 -9.10 -5.34
C MET A 42 6.06 -8.54 -4.79
N VAL A 43 6.65 -9.23 -3.82
CA VAL A 43 7.92 -8.84 -3.20
C VAL A 43 8.91 -9.99 -3.35
N PRO A 44 10.09 -9.76 -3.94
CA PRO A 44 11.12 -10.79 -4.03
C PRO A 44 11.67 -11.10 -2.64
N ARG A 45 11.91 -12.39 -2.38
CA ARG A 45 12.50 -12.90 -1.15
C ARG A 45 13.82 -13.58 -1.47
N HIS A 46 14.89 -12.79 -1.47
CA HIS A 46 16.24 -13.28 -1.67
C HIS A 46 16.86 -13.76 -0.35
N SER A 47 17.86 -14.63 -0.44
CA SER A 47 18.56 -15.21 0.72
C SER A 47 19.28 -14.16 1.58
N ASN A 48 19.70 -13.05 0.99
CA ASN A 48 20.33 -11.93 1.68
C ASN A 48 19.33 -11.06 2.48
N GLY A 49 18.03 -11.34 2.39
CA GLY A 49 16.99 -10.63 3.13
C GLY A 49 16.81 -9.16 2.71
N THR A 50 17.32 -8.75 1.55
CA THR A 50 17.19 -7.37 1.05
C THR A 50 16.34 -7.29 -0.21
N VAL A 51 15.75 -6.12 -0.41
CA VAL A 51 14.94 -5.75 -1.58
C VAL A 51 15.57 -4.52 -2.21
N ALA A 52 15.70 -4.54 -3.54
CA ALA A 52 16.20 -3.39 -4.28
C ALA A 52 15.30 -2.16 -4.09
N GLY A 53 15.90 -0.96 -4.02
CA GLY A 53 15.22 0.29 -3.69
C GLY A 53 13.93 0.51 -4.48
N GLY A 54 13.99 0.47 -5.82
CA GLY A 54 12.79 0.68 -6.64
C GLY A 54 11.69 -0.35 -6.38
N THR A 55 12.03 -1.62 -6.16
CA THR A 55 11.04 -2.66 -5.83
C THR A 55 10.44 -2.45 -4.44
N ALA A 56 11.26 -2.05 -3.47
CA ALA A 56 10.79 -1.73 -2.12
C ALA A 56 9.86 -0.51 -2.15
N GLU A 57 10.24 0.54 -2.87
CA GLU A 57 9.44 1.75 -3.05
C GLU A 57 8.08 1.44 -3.69
N CYS A 58 8.02 0.65 -4.78
CA CYS A 58 6.74 0.23 -5.35
C CYS A 58 5.84 -0.53 -4.36
N ALA A 59 6.43 -1.37 -3.49
CA ALA A 59 5.69 -2.05 -2.44
C ALA A 59 5.21 -1.09 -1.34
N LEU A 60 6.03 -0.12 -0.96
CA LEU A 60 5.68 0.91 0.01
C LEU A 60 4.60 1.86 -0.52
N ASP A 61 4.63 2.22 -1.79
CA ASP A 61 3.58 3.02 -2.43
C ASP A 61 2.23 2.28 -2.38
N SER A 62 2.23 0.97 -2.65
CA SER A 62 1.04 0.13 -2.49
C SER A 62 0.55 0.07 -1.05
N ALA A 63 1.46 0.02 -0.07
CA ALA A 63 1.13 0.08 1.36
C ALA A 63 0.47 1.43 1.72
N VAL A 64 1.08 2.55 1.30
CA VAL A 64 0.56 3.91 1.52
C VAL A 64 -0.83 4.08 0.92
N LEU A 65 -1.02 3.64 -0.32
CA LEU A 65 -2.32 3.72 -0.98
C LEU A 65 -3.37 2.89 -0.23
N SER A 66 -3.02 1.66 0.15
CA SER A 66 -3.92 0.77 0.90
C SER A 66 -4.30 1.35 2.26
N ALA A 67 -3.33 1.86 3.01
CA ALA A 67 -3.55 2.47 4.32
C ALA A 67 -4.39 3.76 4.21
N TYR A 68 -4.15 4.58 3.19
CA TYR A 68 -5.01 5.73 2.90
C TYR A 68 -6.45 5.29 2.63
N ILE A 69 -6.63 4.24 1.82
CA ILE A 69 -7.96 3.72 1.48
C ILE A 69 -8.69 3.20 2.73
N LEU A 70 -8.00 2.43 3.57
CA LEU A 70 -8.58 1.86 4.78
C LEU A 70 -8.56 2.81 5.98
N ASN A 71 -8.08 4.05 5.81
CA ASN A 71 -7.85 5.03 6.86
C ASN A 71 -7.03 4.46 8.05
N ILE A 72 -6.00 3.66 7.73
CA ILE A 72 -5.06 3.10 8.69
C ILE A 72 -3.88 4.05 8.84
N ASN A 73 -3.48 4.32 10.07
CA ASN A 73 -2.34 5.18 10.34
C ASN A 73 -1.03 4.37 10.31
N ILE A 74 -0.34 4.40 9.17
CA ILE A 74 1.01 3.86 9.00
C ILE A 74 2.03 5.00 8.97
N GLY A 75 3.29 4.74 9.37
CA GLY A 75 4.33 5.78 9.40
C GLY A 75 4.33 6.66 10.66
N THR A 76 3.83 6.11 11.77
CA THR A 76 4.06 6.66 13.11
C THR A 76 5.19 5.92 13.80
N GLU A 77 5.81 6.52 14.82
CA GLU A 77 6.82 5.83 15.64
C GLU A 77 6.23 4.59 16.33
N LYS A 78 4.91 4.59 16.60
CA LYS A 78 4.18 3.45 17.17
C LYS A 78 4.05 2.26 16.23
N SER A 79 4.29 2.46 14.92
CA SER A 79 4.21 1.40 13.92
C SER A 79 5.39 0.40 14.00
N GLY A 80 6.46 0.74 14.72
CA GLY A 80 7.65 -0.11 14.85
C GLY A 80 8.45 -0.29 13.56
N LEU A 81 8.21 0.59 12.57
CA LEU A 81 8.94 0.61 11.30
C LEU A 81 10.25 1.40 11.47
N PRO A 82 11.31 1.04 10.72
CA PRO A 82 12.57 1.78 10.76
C PRO A 82 12.39 3.19 10.20
N GLN A 83 13.16 4.14 10.73
CA GLN A 83 13.04 5.57 10.42
C GLN A 83 13.03 5.89 8.91
N PRO A 84 13.87 5.28 8.04
CA PRO A 84 13.84 5.58 6.61
C PRO A 84 12.51 5.21 5.93
N ILE A 85 11.85 4.13 6.37
CA ILE A 85 10.54 3.74 5.84
C ILE A 85 9.45 4.68 6.36
N VAL A 86 9.52 5.06 7.64
CA VAL A 86 8.61 6.04 8.24
C VAL A 86 8.66 7.37 7.48
N GLU A 87 9.86 7.87 7.20
CA GLU A 87 10.08 9.10 6.44
C GLU A 87 9.55 9.00 5.01
N TYR A 88 9.80 7.87 4.33
CA TYR A 88 9.26 7.61 3.00
C TYR A 88 7.73 7.64 2.98
N ILE A 89 7.08 6.89 3.88
CA ILE A 89 5.62 6.83 4.00
C ILE A 89 5.04 8.22 4.27
N ARG A 90 5.63 8.99 5.19
CA ARG A 90 5.19 10.36 5.49
C ARG A 90 5.29 11.27 4.27
N LYS A 91 6.39 11.18 3.51
CA LYS A 91 6.58 11.95 2.28
C LYS A 91 5.51 11.59 1.25
N GLN A 92 5.19 10.31 1.05
CA GLN A 92 4.15 9.90 0.12
C GLN A 92 2.75 10.33 0.56
N HIS A 93 2.42 10.23 1.85
CA HIS A 93 1.17 10.79 2.37
C HIS A 93 1.05 12.30 2.14
N ALA A 94 2.15 13.06 2.26
CA ALA A 94 2.15 14.49 1.96
C ALA A 94 1.95 14.74 0.46
N HIS A 95 2.62 13.97 -0.40
CA HIS A 95 2.50 14.07 -1.85
C HIS A 95 1.07 13.80 -2.33
N ILE A 96 0.45 12.72 -1.85
CA ILE A 96 -0.94 12.37 -2.14
C ILE A 96 -1.92 13.49 -1.74
N LYS A 97 -1.68 14.17 -0.62
CA LYS A 97 -2.51 15.30 -0.19
C LYS A 97 -2.37 16.51 -1.10
N GLN A 98 -1.19 16.72 -1.69
CA GLN A 98 -0.89 17.84 -2.58
C GLN A 98 -1.34 17.58 -4.02
N ASP A 99 -1.15 16.36 -4.51
CA ASP A 99 -1.54 15.92 -5.85
C ASP A 99 -2.36 14.61 -5.80
N PRO A 100 -3.68 14.72 -5.61
CA PRO A 100 -4.59 13.58 -5.62
C PRO A 100 -4.59 12.81 -6.95
N MET A 101 -4.22 13.46 -8.06
CA MET A 101 -4.22 12.83 -9.39
C MET A 101 -3.17 11.74 -9.49
N SER A 102 -2.10 11.83 -8.70
CA SER A 102 -1.03 10.82 -8.60
C SER A 102 -1.52 9.48 -8.04
N MET A 103 -2.67 9.47 -7.35
CA MET A 103 -3.21 8.26 -6.70
C MET A 103 -3.81 7.25 -7.69
N VAL A 104 -4.17 7.70 -8.89
CA VAL A 104 -4.82 6.86 -9.90
C VAL A 104 -3.99 6.91 -11.17
N PRO A 105 -3.51 5.75 -11.67
CA PRO A 105 -2.77 5.68 -12.93
C PRO A 105 -3.53 6.37 -14.06
N LYS A 106 -2.80 7.02 -14.97
CA LYS A 106 -3.39 7.81 -16.05
C LYS A 106 -4.37 6.97 -16.89
N GLU A 107 -4.04 5.70 -17.12
CA GLU A 107 -4.86 4.74 -17.87
C GLU A 107 -6.23 4.54 -17.23
N VAL A 108 -6.26 4.41 -15.90
CA VAL A 108 -7.49 4.26 -15.12
C VAL A 108 -8.25 5.58 -15.09
N ARG A 109 -7.57 6.71 -14.93
CA ARG A 109 -8.21 8.04 -14.98
C ARG A 109 -8.90 8.26 -16.32
N THR A 110 -8.22 7.97 -17.42
CA THR A 110 -8.79 8.10 -18.77
C THR A 110 -9.96 7.14 -18.99
N ALA A 111 -9.86 5.87 -18.56
CA ALA A 111 -10.94 4.91 -18.71
C ALA A 111 -12.19 5.26 -17.87
N CYS A 112 -12.00 5.90 -16.73
CA CYS A 112 -13.07 6.28 -15.81
C CYS A 112 -13.52 7.75 -15.94
N GLY A 113 -12.94 8.53 -16.86
CA GLY A 113 -13.26 9.96 -17.04
C GLY A 113 -12.94 10.81 -15.80
N LEU A 114 -11.81 10.54 -15.14
CA LEU A 114 -11.36 11.25 -13.93
C LEU A 114 -10.37 12.36 -14.31
N ASP A 115 -10.90 13.51 -14.71
CA ASP A 115 -10.11 14.61 -15.28
C ASP A 115 -9.72 15.65 -14.22
N THR A 116 -10.38 15.65 -13.06
CA THR A 116 -10.15 16.60 -11.97
C THR A 116 -9.72 15.92 -10.66
N PRO A 117 -8.97 16.63 -9.78
CA PRO A 117 -8.62 16.13 -8.45
C PRO A 117 -9.84 15.75 -7.61
N GLU A 118 -10.95 16.46 -7.76
CA GLU A 118 -12.21 16.21 -7.04
C GLU A 118 -12.86 14.90 -7.48
N GLU A 119 -12.89 14.62 -8.78
CA GLU A 119 -13.39 13.34 -9.33
C GLU A 119 -12.52 12.18 -8.87
N VAL A 120 -11.19 12.35 -8.87
CA VAL A 120 -10.27 11.34 -8.33
C VAL A 120 -10.53 11.11 -6.84
N LYS A 121 -10.71 12.18 -6.05
CA LYS A 121 -11.05 12.06 -4.62
C LYS A 121 -12.37 11.32 -4.41
N GLU A 122 -13.42 11.64 -5.16
CA GLU A 122 -14.73 10.98 -5.03
C GLU A 122 -14.68 9.52 -5.48
N TYR A 123 -14.01 9.23 -6.60
CA TYR A 123 -13.76 7.86 -7.06
C TYR A 123 -13.05 7.04 -5.98
N ILE A 124 -11.98 7.60 -5.39
CA ILE A 124 -11.25 6.96 -4.30
C ILE A 124 -12.16 6.80 -3.08
N LYS A 125 -12.92 7.82 -2.66
CA LYS A 125 -13.86 7.73 -1.53
C LYS A 125 -14.91 6.63 -1.72
N ASP A 126 -15.42 6.45 -2.93
CA ASP A 126 -16.39 5.39 -3.23
C ASP A 126 -15.76 4.00 -3.10
N LYS A 127 -14.56 3.82 -3.67
CA LYS A 127 -13.77 2.59 -3.50
C LYS A 127 -13.43 2.34 -2.03
N ILE A 128 -13.05 3.37 -1.29
CA ILE A 128 -12.83 3.35 0.16
C ILE A 128 -14.06 2.89 0.91
N ARG A 129 -15.22 3.50 0.63
CA ARG A 129 -16.47 3.17 1.34
C ARG A 129 -16.87 1.72 1.13
N THR A 130 -16.71 1.23 -0.10
CA THR A 130 -16.99 -0.17 -0.45
C THR A 130 -16.03 -1.12 0.27
N ALA A 131 -14.73 -0.87 0.15
CA ALA A 131 -13.67 -1.64 0.82
C ALA A 131 -13.85 -1.70 2.34
N ARG A 132 -14.13 -0.54 2.95
CA ARG A 132 -14.26 -0.38 4.40
C ARG A 132 -15.49 -1.07 4.97
N ARG A 133 -16.64 -0.98 4.29
CA ARG A 133 -17.84 -1.73 4.72
C ARG A 133 -17.56 -3.22 4.80
N GLN A 134 -16.83 -3.74 3.83
CA GLN A 134 -16.45 -5.15 3.81
C GLN A 134 -15.43 -5.49 4.90
N TYR A 135 -14.46 -4.60 5.16
CA TYR A 135 -13.52 -4.73 6.28
C TYR A 135 -14.20 -4.79 7.65
N GLU A 136 -15.08 -3.83 7.94
CA GLU A 136 -15.76 -3.74 9.22
C GLU A 136 -16.73 -4.91 9.44
N GLN A 137 -17.37 -5.42 8.38
CA GLN A 137 -18.21 -6.62 8.45
C GLN A 137 -17.40 -7.87 8.81
N ASP A 138 -16.27 -8.09 8.14
CA ASP A 138 -15.43 -9.27 8.37
C ASP A 138 -14.76 -9.23 9.75
N MET A 139 -14.29 -8.06 10.19
CA MET A 139 -13.65 -7.88 11.51
C MET A 139 -14.65 -7.82 12.66
N GLY A 140 -15.89 -7.38 12.40
CA GLY A 140 -16.97 -7.28 13.39
C GLY A 140 -17.69 -8.60 13.65
N ASN A 141 -17.76 -9.49 12.66
CA ASN A 141 -18.37 -10.82 12.78
C ASN A 141 -17.40 -11.93 13.23
N GLY A 142 -16.14 -11.58 13.51
CA GLY A 142 -15.11 -12.50 13.98
C GLY A 142 -15.00 -12.64 15.51
N ARG A 143 -16.08 -12.36 16.27
CA ARG A 143 -16.14 -12.56 17.73
C ARG A 143 -16.95 -13.79 18.10
#